data_AF-A0A944KD07-F1
#
_entry.id   AF-A0A944KD07-F1
#
_cell.length_a   1.000
_cell.length_b   1.000
_cell.length_c   1.000
_cell.angle_alpha   90.00
_cell.angle_beta   90.00
_cell.angle_gamma   90.00
#
_symmetry.space_group_name_H-M   'P 1'
#
loop_
_entity.id
_entity.type
_entity.pdbx_description
1 polymer ?
#
loop_
_entity_poly.entity_id
_entity_poly.type
_entity_poly.pdbx_seq_one_letter_code
_entity_poly.pdbx_strand_id
1 'polypeptide(L)'
;MTTYIDARYVSAEIKRRLTAAFPGAKFSVRRGKGTGSASIDVTWTDGPTDADVAAIARPMQGSSWNGYDERYESTGNEVTVTIDGKRVTGKPVVNHIGLHHEVSDEVRAESLALWKTANGEDADTQAANGGFTCEGEFISGSWGVNQVLDIARKVVLPRRWKAAQEAAAAAAPEPAAPAEPAAPAALFGPGLDVTHTEEEGVVVRGTRRGDGSAPALRDQGLKWHRKEGYWYLPGTRGAAGDERVDAIRDALRAVGLFPAPAGVLEAAPAADPAEEAPAVEEVAGDEPTEAPAEEARPGLEAGAHRITNTGEGIDGPGSAYAFLCLLCDKRARLVEFGEFPCTDEAEGAYLLEVAARLLDDVGLRGVDVFHVISNLGDVAPLQTRAEVTRFLAAQLQCGATHHWYEGELRLARGGKTAGYIKPAPAPLPEDRTVPQAYRGVPVPAHVARAWGEQSTGGSWREGVDAALTFAVLARAAD
;
A
#
# COMPACT_ATOMS: atom_id res chain seq x y z
N MET A 1 -13.33 10.68 27.93
CA MET A 1 -12.83 9.35 27.51
C MET A 1 -12.68 9.38 25.99
N THR A 2 -11.49 9.11 25.45
CA THR A 2 -11.25 9.19 24.00
C THR A 2 -11.88 7.99 23.30
N THR A 3 -12.78 8.24 22.34
CA THR A 3 -13.38 7.18 21.52
C THR A 3 -12.45 6.85 20.35
N TYR A 4 -12.19 5.56 20.14
CA TYR A 4 -11.39 5.06 19.02
C TYR A 4 -12.27 4.37 17.98
N ILE A 5 -12.00 4.63 16.71
CA ILE A 5 -12.79 4.13 15.58
C ILE A 5 -12.00 3.05 14.83
N ASP A 6 -12.51 1.81 14.85
CA ASP A 6 -11.90 0.68 14.15
C ASP A 6 -11.82 0.91 12.62
N ALA A 7 -10.73 0.44 12.01
CA ALA A 7 -10.48 0.55 10.57
C ALA A 7 -11.64 0.04 9.70
N ARG A 8 -12.47 -0.91 10.17
CA ARG A 8 -13.69 -1.37 9.47
C ARG A 8 -14.65 -0.22 9.19
N TYR A 9 -14.91 0.62 10.18
CA TYR A 9 -15.84 1.72 10.05
C TYR A 9 -15.24 2.85 9.24
N VAL A 10 -13.93 3.09 9.43
CA VAL A 10 -13.18 4.06 8.62
C VAL A 10 -13.20 3.67 7.13
N SER A 11 -12.93 2.41 6.79
CA SER A 11 -12.97 1.94 5.39
C SER A 11 -14.35 2.09 4.75
N ALA A 12 -15.42 1.83 5.51
CA ALA A 12 -16.79 1.99 5.03
C ALA A 12 -17.11 3.47 4.78
N GLU A 13 -16.66 4.35 5.68
CA GLU A 13 -16.83 5.79 5.56
C GLU A 13 -16.02 6.38 4.40
N ILE A 14 -14.75 5.97 4.21
CA ILE A 14 -13.93 6.33 3.05
C ILE A 14 -14.68 5.97 1.77
N LYS A 15 -15.12 4.73 1.65
CA LYS A 15 -15.86 4.27 0.46
C LYS A 15 -17.12 5.11 0.23
N ARG A 16 -17.88 5.40 1.29
CA ARG A 16 -19.10 6.21 1.21
C ARG A 16 -18.81 7.62 0.70
N ARG A 17 -17.80 8.30 1.27
CA ARG A 17 -17.42 9.66 0.88
C ARG A 17 -16.89 9.72 -0.55
N LEU A 18 -16.04 8.78 -0.95
CA LEU A 18 -15.50 8.72 -2.32
C LEU A 18 -16.60 8.49 -3.36
N THR A 19 -17.50 7.53 -3.14
CA THR A 19 -18.62 7.28 -4.05
C THR A 19 -19.55 8.49 -4.17
N ALA A 20 -19.76 9.23 -3.07
CA ALA A 20 -20.58 10.43 -3.08
C ALA A 20 -19.90 11.61 -3.79
N ALA A 21 -18.60 11.80 -3.59
CA ALA A 21 -17.83 12.90 -4.17
C ALA A 21 -17.54 12.71 -5.66
N PHE A 22 -17.39 11.45 -6.11
CA PHE A 22 -16.99 11.11 -7.47
C PHE A 22 -18.00 10.14 -8.10
N PRO A 23 -19.23 10.60 -8.41
CA PRO A 23 -20.22 9.75 -9.07
C PRO A 23 -19.67 9.25 -10.42
N GLY A 24 -19.82 7.95 -10.68
CA GLY A 24 -19.31 7.29 -11.89
C GLY A 24 -17.94 6.64 -11.74
N ALA A 25 -17.11 7.07 -10.79
CA ALA A 25 -15.85 6.41 -10.47
C ALA A 25 -16.10 5.17 -9.59
N LYS A 26 -15.36 4.08 -9.86
CA LYS A 26 -15.47 2.82 -9.10
C LYS A 26 -14.28 2.68 -8.15
N PHE A 27 -14.57 2.69 -6.84
CA PHE A 27 -13.56 2.51 -5.80
C PHE A 27 -13.60 1.12 -5.18
N SER A 28 -12.43 0.49 -5.05
CA SER A 28 -12.17 -0.67 -4.20
C SER A 28 -11.45 -0.19 -2.94
N VAL A 29 -12.16 -0.18 -1.80
CA VAL A 29 -11.57 0.14 -0.49
C VAL A 29 -11.44 -1.16 0.29
N ARG A 30 -10.20 -1.55 0.61
CA ARG A 30 -9.89 -2.81 1.30
C ARG A 30 -9.07 -2.54 2.54
N ARG A 31 -9.27 -3.35 3.56
CA ARG A 31 -8.43 -3.34 4.76
C ARG A 31 -7.38 -4.44 4.65
N GLY A 32 -6.20 -4.19 5.22
CA GLY A 32 -5.23 -5.25 5.44
C GLY A 32 -5.76 -6.31 6.42
N LYS A 33 -5.03 -7.42 6.51
CA LYS A 33 -5.33 -8.54 7.42
C LYS A 33 -4.16 -8.77 8.37
N GLY A 34 -4.42 -9.41 9.51
CA GLY A 34 -3.40 -9.72 10.51
C GLY A 34 -2.73 -8.45 11.06
N THR A 35 -1.41 -8.41 11.03
CA THR A 35 -0.59 -7.26 11.46
C THR A 35 -0.83 -5.99 10.63
N GLY A 36 -1.36 -6.13 9.40
CA GLY A 36 -1.75 -5.00 8.55
C GLY A 36 -3.21 -4.55 8.71
N SER A 37 -3.94 -5.02 9.73
CA SER A 37 -5.37 -4.72 9.90
C SER A 37 -5.70 -3.24 10.13
N ALA A 38 -4.69 -2.45 10.54
CA ALA A 38 -4.77 -1.00 10.68
C ALA A 38 -4.44 -0.24 9.37
N SER A 39 -4.21 -0.94 8.25
CA SER A 39 -3.96 -0.33 6.95
C SER A 39 -5.19 -0.44 6.04
N ILE A 40 -5.42 0.59 5.23
CA ILE A 40 -6.49 0.64 4.22
C ILE A 40 -5.87 0.94 2.86
N ASP A 41 -6.25 0.17 1.85
CA ASP A 41 -5.90 0.42 0.46
C ASP A 41 -7.13 0.89 -0.30
N VAL A 42 -7.00 2.02 -1.00
CA VAL A 42 -8.01 2.58 -1.89
C VAL A 42 -7.47 2.45 -3.32
N THR A 43 -8.14 1.64 -4.12
CA THR A 43 -7.81 1.42 -5.54
C THR A 43 -8.94 1.93 -6.41
N TRP A 44 -8.62 2.61 -7.50
CA TRP A 44 -9.55 3.01 -8.53
C TRP A 44 -8.85 3.09 -9.89
N THR A 45 -9.64 3.01 -10.96
CA THR A 45 -9.14 3.06 -12.33
C THR A 45 -9.68 4.32 -13.00
N ASP A 46 -8.79 5.10 -13.58
CA ASP A 46 -9.06 6.41 -14.20
C ASP A 46 -9.81 7.39 -13.29
N GLY A 47 -10.43 8.43 -13.85
CA GLY A 47 -11.32 9.32 -13.11
C GLY A 47 -10.57 10.37 -12.27
N PRO A 48 -10.95 10.59 -10.98
CA PRO A 48 -10.43 11.69 -10.19
C PRO A 48 -8.93 11.56 -9.92
N THR A 49 -8.28 12.70 -9.68
CA THR A 49 -6.83 12.73 -9.44
C THR A 49 -6.46 12.15 -8.07
N ASP A 50 -5.20 11.75 -7.92
CA ASP A 50 -4.66 11.29 -6.64
C ASP A 50 -4.86 12.33 -5.54
N ALA A 51 -4.72 13.61 -5.88
CA ALA A 51 -4.90 14.72 -4.96
C ALA A 51 -6.36 14.83 -4.48
N ASP A 52 -7.33 14.69 -5.39
CA ASP A 52 -8.76 14.75 -5.05
C ASP A 52 -9.15 13.59 -4.13
N VAL A 53 -8.70 12.37 -4.44
CA VAL A 53 -8.95 11.19 -3.60
C VAL A 53 -8.24 11.31 -2.26
N ALA A 54 -7.00 11.81 -2.24
CA ALA A 54 -6.24 12.03 -1.02
C ALA A 54 -6.89 13.07 -0.10
N ALA A 55 -7.45 14.14 -0.65
CA ALA A 55 -8.14 15.18 0.12
C ALA A 55 -9.32 14.62 0.93
N ILE A 56 -9.99 13.58 0.42
CA ILE A 56 -11.06 12.88 1.13
C ILE A 56 -10.49 11.82 2.09
N ALA A 57 -9.54 11.01 1.63
CA ALA A 57 -9.10 9.83 2.36
C ALA A 57 -8.13 10.14 3.52
N ARG A 58 -7.15 11.02 3.30
CA ARG A 58 -6.06 11.32 4.26
C ARG A 58 -6.55 11.86 5.61
N PRO A 59 -7.59 12.72 5.69
CA PRO A 59 -8.12 13.16 6.99
C PRO A 59 -8.65 12.03 7.89
N MET A 60 -8.87 10.83 7.34
CA MET A 60 -9.32 9.66 8.11
C MET A 60 -8.18 8.74 8.56
N GLN A 61 -6.92 9.10 8.27
CA GLN A 61 -5.75 8.40 8.76
C GLN A 61 -5.43 8.86 10.19
N GLY A 62 -5.23 7.93 11.13
CA GLY A 62 -5.05 8.23 12.56
C GLY A 62 -3.61 8.30 13.04
N SER A 63 -2.68 7.69 12.29
CA SER A 63 -1.25 7.84 12.51
C SER A 63 -0.49 7.82 11.18
N SER A 64 0.74 8.34 11.18
CA SER A 64 1.65 8.31 10.05
C SER A 64 3.01 7.77 10.48
N TRP A 65 3.66 7.02 9.59
CA TRP A 65 5.02 6.53 9.82
C TRP A 65 6.03 7.68 9.72
N ASN A 66 6.73 7.97 10.82
CA ASN A 66 7.90 8.83 10.81
C ASN A 66 9.15 7.97 10.61
N GLY A 67 9.77 8.09 9.44
CA GLY A 67 10.98 7.33 9.10
C GLY A 67 12.25 7.77 9.82
N TYR A 68 12.28 8.94 10.45
CA TYR A 68 13.43 9.42 11.22
C TYR A 68 13.50 8.77 12.61
N ASP A 69 12.36 8.68 13.29
CA ASP A 69 12.24 8.08 14.63
C ASP A 69 11.82 6.59 14.60
N GLU A 70 11.65 6.01 13.40
CA GLU A 70 11.15 4.65 13.18
C GLU A 70 9.87 4.30 13.96
N ARG A 71 8.94 5.26 14.07
CA ARG A 71 7.70 5.09 14.85
C ARG A 71 6.48 5.68 14.16
N TYR A 72 5.31 5.23 14.60
CA TYR A 72 4.04 5.85 14.22
C TYR A 72 3.75 7.06 15.11
N GLU A 73 3.46 8.18 14.48
CA GLU A 73 3.00 9.40 15.13
C GLU A 73 1.52 9.59 14.89
N SER A 74 0.76 9.94 15.92
CA SER A 74 -0.65 10.24 15.74
C SER A 74 -0.82 11.50 14.91
N THR A 75 -1.73 11.47 13.94
CA THR A 75 -2.09 12.64 13.13
C THR A 75 -2.95 13.65 13.89
N GLY A 76 -3.51 13.26 15.05
CA GLY A 76 -4.51 14.05 15.77
C GLY A 76 -5.89 14.08 15.10
N ASN A 77 -6.07 13.37 13.99
CA ASN A 77 -7.31 13.41 13.23
C ASN A 77 -8.49 12.78 13.99
N GLU A 78 -9.68 13.31 13.72
CA GLU A 78 -10.95 12.72 14.14
C GLU A 78 -11.82 12.41 12.93
N VAL A 79 -12.58 11.32 13.02
CA VAL A 79 -13.53 10.92 12.00
C VAL A 79 -14.88 10.66 12.63
N THR A 80 -15.93 11.18 12.00
CA THR A 80 -17.30 10.74 12.27
C THR A 80 -17.69 9.62 11.31
N VAL A 81 -18.06 8.48 11.87
CA VAL A 81 -18.52 7.29 11.15
C VAL A 81 -19.93 6.91 11.60
N THR A 82 -20.60 6.06 10.83
CA THR A 82 -21.86 5.43 11.26
C THR A 82 -21.59 4.04 11.80
N ILE A 83 -21.93 3.81 13.07
CA ILE A 83 -21.81 2.52 13.77
C ILE A 83 -23.20 2.15 14.26
N ASP A 84 -23.75 1.03 13.79
CA ASP A 84 -25.07 0.53 14.18
C ASP A 84 -26.18 1.60 14.08
N GLY A 85 -26.16 2.37 12.98
CA GLY A 85 -27.11 3.45 12.70
C GLY A 85 -26.84 4.76 13.44
N LYS A 86 -25.88 4.80 14.37
CA LYS A 86 -25.54 6.00 15.14
C LYS A 86 -24.29 6.67 14.60
N ARG A 87 -24.27 8.00 14.58
CA ARG A 87 -23.06 8.77 14.27
C ARG A 87 -22.14 8.80 15.48
N VAL A 88 -20.91 8.36 15.30
CA VAL A 88 -19.88 8.33 16.35
C VAL A 88 -18.65 9.06 15.84
N THR A 89 -18.16 10.02 16.61
CA THR A 89 -16.91 10.74 16.33
C THR A 89 -15.81 10.22 17.25
N GLY A 90 -14.62 10.01 16.70
CA GLY A 90 -13.46 9.60 17.49
C GLY A 90 -12.18 9.53 16.66
N LYS A 91 -11.09 9.11 17.30
CA LYS A 91 -9.78 8.96 16.67
C LYS A 91 -9.73 7.66 15.84
N PRO A 92 -9.44 7.71 14.53
CA PRO A 92 -9.35 6.51 13.71
C PRO A 92 -8.13 5.66 14.11
N VAL A 93 -8.30 4.35 14.20
CA VAL A 93 -7.19 3.39 14.41
C VAL A 93 -6.73 2.89 13.04
N VAL A 94 -6.22 3.82 12.23
CA VAL A 94 -5.72 3.56 10.87
C VAL A 94 -4.32 4.14 10.74
N ASN A 95 -3.35 3.26 10.57
CA ASN A 95 -1.93 3.60 10.50
C ASN A 95 -1.48 4.07 9.13
N HIS A 96 -2.17 3.59 8.09
CA HIS A 96 -1.82 3.91 6.72
C HIS A 96 -3.05 3.84 5.82
N ILE A 97 -3.16 4.82 4.93
CA ILE A 97 -4.08 4.78 3.79
C ILE A 97 -3.24 4.81 2.52
N GLY A 98 -3.20 3.68 1.80
CA GLY A 98 -2.56 3.53 0.49
C GLY A 98 -3.53 3.94 -0.60
N LEU A 99 -3.04 4.72 -1.57
CA LEU A 99 -3.81 5.17 -2.73
C LEU A 99 -3.19 4.55 -3.99
N HIS A 100 -3.98 3.79 -4.74
CA HIS A 100 -3.55 3.06 -5.93
C HIS A 100 -4.41 3.48 -7.12
N HIS A 101 -3.88 4.39 -7.92
CA HIS A 101 -4.54 4.87 -9.12
C HIS A 101 -4.04 4.10 -10.35
N GLU A 102 -4.91 3.23 -10.85
CA GLU A 102 -4.67 2.45 -12.05
C GLU A 102 -5.09 3.25 -13.28
N VAL A 103 -4.28 3.15 -14.33
CA VAL A 103 -4.53 3.79 -15.62
C VAL A 103 -4.98 2.73 -16.60
N SER A 104 -6.17 2.89 -17.19
CA SER A 104 -6.71 1.96 -18.20
C SER A 104 -5.87 1.91 -19.47
N ASP A 105 -6.04 0.84 -20.24
CA ASP A 105 -5.32 0.66 -21.50
C ASP A 105 -5.71 1.74 -22.53
N GLU A 106 -6.96 2.20 -22.52
CA GLU A 106 -7.41 3.30 -23.38
C GLU A 106 -6.71 4.62 -23.05
N VAL A 107 -6.55 4.93 -21.76
CA VAL A 107 -5.82 6.13 -21.32
C VAL A 107 -4.33 6.01 -21.61
N ARG A 108 -3.74 4.81 -21.42
CA ARG A 108 -2.34 4.54 -21.78
C ARG A 108 -2.10 4.72 -23.27
N ALA A 109 -3.00 4.22 -24.13
CA ALA A 109 -2.89 4.35 -25.57
C ALA A 109 -2.96 5.81 -26.02
N GLU A 110 -3.88 6.59 -25.46
CA GLU A 110 -3.97 8.04 -25.72
C GLU A 110 -2.71 8.79 -25.26
N SER A 111 -2.21 8.46 -24.06
CA SER A 111 -1.00 9.07 -23.50
C SER A 111 0.25 8.73 -24.31
N LEU A 112 0.33 7.51 -24.84
CA LEU A 112 1.39 7.08 -25.74
C LEU A 112 1.34 7.85 -27.07
N ALA A 113 0.15 8.11 -27.62
CA ALA A 113 0.01 8.90 -28.84
C ALA A 113 0.49 10.35 -28.63
N LEU A 114 0.16 10.96 -27.49
CA LEU A 114 0.67 12.28 -27.11
C LEU A 114 2.20 12.28 -26.93
N TRP A 115 2.74 11.25 -26.28
CA TRP A 115 4.18 11.09 -26.09
C TRP A 115 4.92 10.98 -27.44
N LYS A 116 4.41 10.16 -28.36
CA LYS A 116 4.96 10.01 -29.72
C LYS A 116 4.88 11.30 -30.54
N THR A 117 3.80 12.06 -30.38
CA THR A 117 3.67 13.37 -31.04
C THR A 117 4.77 14.34 -30.59
N ALA A 118 5.15 14.29 -29.31
CA ALA A 118 6.18 15.16 -28.75
C ALA A 118 7.62 14.68 -29.03
N ASN A 119 7.85 13.37 -29.16
CA ASN A 119 9.20 12.77 -29.23
C ASN A 119 9.53 12.12 -30.59
N GLY A 120 8.56 12.00 -31.50
CA GLY A 120 8.67 11.26 -32.76
C GLY A 120 8.09 9.85 -32.68
N GLU A 121 7.58 9.31 -33.79
CA GLU A 121 6.94 7.99 -33.84
C GLU A 121 7.91 6.83 -33.59
N ASP A 122 9.18 7.01 -33.99
CA ASP A 122 10.27 6.04 -33.86
C ASP A 122 11.01 6.11 -32.52
N ALA A 123 10.55 6.96 -31.58
CA ALA A 123 11.21 7.11 -30.29
C ALA A 123 11.04 5.86 -29.43
N ASP A 124 12.17 5.34 -28.93
CA ASP A 124 12.19 4.18 -28.03
C ASP A 124 11.65 4.58 -26.63
N THR A 125 10.56 3.94 -26.20
CA THR A 125 10.00 4.14 -24.85
C THR A 125 10.91 3.62 -23.73
N GLN A 126 11.95 2.85 -24.07
CA GLN A 126 13.03 2.46 -23.18
C GLN A 126 14.21 3.44 -23.19
N ALA A 127 14.16 4.55 -23.92
CA ALA A 127 15.18 5.60 -23.78
C ALA A 127 14.80 6.59 -22.67
N ALA A 128 15.80 7.12 -21.98
CA ALA A 128 15.63 8.26 -21.09
C ALA A 128 15.66 9.55 -21.92
N ASN A 129 14.57 10.31 -21.88
CA ASN A 129 14.44 11.56 -22.62
C ASN A 129 14.54 12.78 -21.69
N GLY A 130 14.86 13.93 -22.28
CA GLY A 130 14.66 15.22 -21.61
C GLY A 130 13.20 15.42 -21.20
N GLY A 131 12.97 16.30 -20.24
CA GLY A 131 11.60 16.74 -19.94
C GLY A 131 11.04 17.57 -21.08
N PHE A 132 9.72 17.56 -21.26
CA PHE A 132 9.03 18.31 -22.31
C PHE A 132 7.65 18.77 -21.84
N THR A 133 7.07 19.72 -22.56
CA THR A 133 5.71 20.20 -22.29
C THR A 133 4.71 19.48 -23.19
N CYS A 134 3.68 18.88 -22.59
CA CYS A 134 2.58 18.21 -23.28
C CYS A 134 1.28 18.92 -22.90
N GLU A 135 0.59 19.52 -23.88
CA GLU A 135 -0.65 20.28 -23.68
C GLU A 135 -0.59 21.32 -22.53
N GLY A 136 0.58 21.95 -22.32
CA GLY A 136 0.79 22.95 -21.27
C GLY A 136 1.33 22.40 -19.94
N GLU A 137 1.30 21.07 -19.74
CA GLU A 137 1.85 20.42 -18.56
C GLU A 137 3.30 19.97 -18.77
N PHE A 138 4.14 20.14 -17.76
CA PHE A 138 5.53 19.69 -17.82
C PHE A 138 5.67 18.22 -17.42
N ILE A 139 6.20 17.43 -18.34
CA ILE A 139 6.53 16.01 -18.17
C ILE A 139 8.02 15.91 -17.89
N SER A 140 8.38 15.43 -16.69
CA SER A 140 9.77 15.32 -16.27
C SER A 140 10.56 14.35 -17.15
N GLY A 141 11.85 14.65 -17.34
CA GLY A 141 12.78 13.75 -18.02
C GLY A 141 12.89 12.43 -17.27
N SER A 142 12.52 11.34 -17.92
CA SER A 142 12.58 9.97 -17.39
C SER A 142 12.48 8.97 -18.54
N TRP A 143 12.46 7.67 -18.20
CA TRP A 143 12.17 6.61 -19.17
C TRP A 143 10.82 6.85 -19.84
N GLY A 144 10.73 6.62 -21.15
CA GLY A 144 9.51 6.88 -21.93
C GLY A 144 8.25 6.26 -21.33
N VAL A 145 8.32 5.04 -20.79
CA VAL A 145 7.19 4.40 -20.08
C VAL A 145 6.67 5.21 -18.89
N ASN A 146 7.55 5.85 -18.12
CA ASN A 146 7.17 6.70 -16.99
C ASN A 146 6.61 8.04 -17.49
N GLN A 147 7.17 8.59 -18.56
CA GLN A 147 6.64 9.80 -19.18
C GLN A 147 5.22 9.60 -19.74
N VAL A 148 4.94 8.42 -20.32
CA VAL A 148 3.58 8.04 -20.75
C VAL A 148 2.62 8.00 -19.56
N LEU A 149 3.02 7.44 -18.42
CA LEU A 149 2.19 7.44 -17.21
C LEU A 149 2.03 8.84 -16.60
N ASP A 150 3.06 9.69 -16.67
CA ASP A 150 2.98 11.10 -16.27
C ASP A 150 1.99 11.87 -17.15
N ILE A 151 2.02 11.65 -18.48
CA ILE A 151 1.04 12.22 -19.41
C ILE A 151 -0.37 11.75 -19.06
N ALA A 152 -0.55 10.46 -18.77
CA ALA A 152 -1.84 9.92 -18.35
C ALA A 152 -2.38 10.66 -17.12
N ARG A 153 -1.56 10.81 -16.09
CA ARG A 153 -1.96 11.39 -14.79
C ARG A 153 -2.13 12.91 -14.81
N LYS A 154 -1.28 13.62 -15.56
CA LYS A 154 -1.25 15.10 -15.56
C LYS A 154 -2.13 15.71 -16.66
N VAL A 155 -2.28 15.01 -17.79
CA VAL A 155 -2.96 15.56 -18.98
C VAL A 155 -4.26 14.82 -19.26
N VAL A 156 -4.18 13.52 -19.57
CA VAL A 156 -5.33 12.79 -20.13
C VAL A 156 -6.43 12.58 -19.09
N LEU A 157 -6.10 12.10 -17.90
CA LEU A 157 -7.08 11.82 -16.85
C LEU A 157 -7.80 13.07 -16.34
N PRO A 158 -7.12 14.17 -15.98
CA PRO A 158 -7.79 15.40 -15.57
C PRO A 158 -8.73 15.94 -16.65
N ARG A 159 -8.29 15.90 -17.92
CA ARG A 159 -9.10 16.32 -19.07
C ARG A 159 -10.36 15.46 -19.23
N ARG A 160 -10.20 14.13 -19.27
CA ARG A 160 -11.32 13.19 -19.39
C ARG A 160 -12.28 13.30 -18.21
N TRP A 161 -11.75 13.44 -17.00
CA TRP A 161 -12.55 13.57 -15.80
C TRP A 161 -13.37 14.86 -15.77
N LYS A 162 -12.76 15.99 -16.12
CA LYS A 162 -13.48 17.27 -16.26
C LYS A 162 -14.60 17.17 -17.30
N ALA A 163 -14.32 16.58 -18.47
CA ALA A 163 -15.33 16.37 -19.50
C ALA A 163 -16.48 15.46 -19.02
N ALA A 164 -16.17 14.40 -18.26
CA ALA A 164 -17.18 13.52 -17.67
C ALA A 164 -18.04 14.24 -16.62
N GLN A 165 -17.45 15.12 -15.80
CA GLN A 165 -18.18 15.95 -14.84
C GLN A 165 -19.10 16.95 -15.54
N GLU A 166 -18.63 17.62 -16.59
CA GLU A 166 -19.43 18.54 -17.40
C GLU A 166 -20.59 17.81 -18.08
N ALA A 167 -20.33 16.62 -18.65
CA ALA A 167 -21.38 15.78 -19.24
C ALA A 167 -22.41 15.32 -18.21
N ALA A 168 -21.98 14.94 -17.00
CA ALA A 168 -22.87 14.57 -15.91
C ALA A 168 -23.72 15.76 -15.42
N ALA A 169 -23.13 16.95 -15.34
CA ALA A 169 -23.83 18.18 -14.99
C ALA A 169 -24.86 18.58 -16.06
N ALA A 170 -24.52 18.43 -17.34
CA ALA A 170 -25.44 18.71 -18.45
C ALA A 170 -26.59 17.68 -18.56
N ALA A 171 -26.36 16.43 -18.14
CA ALA A 171 -27.38 15.39 -18.12
C ALA A 171 -28.26 15.41 -16.86
N ALA A 172 -27.90 16.19 -15.83
CA ALA A 172 -28.73 16.36 -14.66
C ALA A 172 -30.04 17.05 -15.07
N PRO A 173 -31.22 16.48 -14.75
CA PRO A 173 -32.49 17.10 -15.11
C PRO A 173 -32.54 18.51 -14.50
N GLU A 174 -32.96 19.47 -15.32
CA GLU A 174 -33.18 20.86 -14.91
C GLU A 174 -34.03 20.85 -13.63
N PRO A 175 -33.61 21.57 -12.56
CA PRO A 175 -34.32 21.54 -11.30
C PRO A 175 -35.76 21.97 -11.57
N ALA A 176 -36.69 21.03 -11.41
CA ALA A 176 -38.11 21.29 -11.59
C ALA A 176 -38.47 22.55 -10.80
N ALA A 177 -39.12 23.50 -11.47
CA ALA A 177 -39.61 24.74 -10.88
C ALA A 177 -40.25 24.46 -9.51
N PRO A 178 -40.04 25.33 -8.50
CA PRO A 178 -40.43 25.05 -7.13
C PRO A 178 -41.92 24.76 -7.07
N ALA A 179 -42.26 23.48 -6.90
CA ALA A 179 -43.62 23.08 -6.57
C ALA A 179 -43.96 23.71 -5.23
N GLU A 180 -45.18 24.26 -5.13
CA GLU A 180 -45.79 24.73 -3.90
C GLU A 180 -45.52 23.78 -2.73
N PRO A 181 -45.31 24.30 -1.50
CA PRO A 181 -44.80 23.51 -0.38
C PRO A 181 -45.82 22.44 0.03
N ALA A 182 -45.65 21.24 -0.52
CA ALA A 182 -46.21 20.04 0.08
C ALA A 182 -45.48 19.82 1.41
N ALA A 183 -46.29 19.61 2.45
CA ALA A 183 -45.91 19.29 3.83
C ALA A 183 -44.71 18.32 3.93
N PRO A 184 -43.90 18.40 4.99
CA PRO A 184 -42.57 17.79 5.05
C PRO A 184 -42.62 16.28 4.80
N ALA A 185 -42.21 15.88 3.60
CA ALA A 185 -42.02 14.49 3.26
C ALA A 185 -40.82 13.94 4.04
N ALA A 186 -41.09 12.92 4.85
CA ALA A 186 -40.14 12.24 5.69
C ALA A 186 -38.95 11.67 4.89
N LEU A 187 -37.78 11.63 5.54
CA LEU A 187 -36.51 11.08 5.07
C LEU A 187 -36.50 9.55 4.83
N PHE A 188 -37.64 8.92 4.53
CA PHE A 188 -37.80 7.48 4.36
C PHE A 188 -38.61 7.18 3.09
N GLY A 189 -38.04 6.43 2.14
CA GLY A 189 -38.68 6.18 0.84
C GLY A 189 -39.89 5.23 0.92
N PRO A 190 -40.91 5.37 0.04
CA PRO A 190 -42.15 4.59 0.04
C PRO A 190 -41.99 3.27 -0.71
N GLY A 191 -41.10 2.39 -0.22
CA GLY A 191 -40.73 1.18 -0.97
C GLY A 191 -41.00 -0.16 -0.28
N LEU A 192 -41.24 -0.17 1.04
CA LEU A 192 -41.31 -1.42 1.80
C LEU A 192 -42.75 -1.91 1.91
N ASP A 193 -43.00 -3.11 1.42
CA ASP A 193 -44.34 -3.71 1.30
C ASP A 193 -44.36 -5.10 1.96
N VAL A 194 -45.38 -5.33 2.79
CA VAL A 194 -45.62 -6.60 3.49
C VAL A 194 -47.00 -7.09 3.05
N THR A 195 -47.00 -8.08 2.18
CA THR A 195 -48.23 -8.66 1.59
C THR A 195 -48.38 -10.12 1.96
N HIS A 196 -49.62 -10.55 2.10
CA HIS A 196 -49.99 -11.96 2.14
C HIS A 196 -50.93 -12.25 0.98
N THR A 197 -50.66 -13.35 0.28
CA THR A 197 -51.58 -13.92 -0.71
C THR A 197 -51.68 -15.43 -0.47
N GLU A 198 -52.78 -16.05 -0.89
CA GLU A 198 -52.95 -17.50 -0.74
C GLU A 198 -51.85 -18.29 -1.48
N GLU A 199 -51.40 -17.78 -2.63
CA GLU A 199 -50.40 -18.43 -3.49
C GLU A 199 -48.96 -18.22 -3.01
N GLU A 200 -48.61 -17.00 -2.61
CA GLU A 200 -47.23 -16.65 -2.25
C GLU A 200 -46.93 -16.84 -0.76
N GLY A 201 -47.95 -16.81 0.10
CA GLY A 201 -47.80 -16.69 1.55
C GLY A 201 -47.37 -15.28 1.94
N VAL A 202 -46.81 -15.10 3.15
CA VAL A 202 -46.34 -13.78 3.60
C VAL A 202 -44.99 -13.46 2.95
N VAL A 203 -44.94 -12.34 2.24
CA VAL A 203 -43.74 -11.82 1.57
C VAL A 203 -43.47 -10.38 1.96
N VAL A 204 -42.18 -10.03 2.06
CA VAL A 204 -41.71 -8.66 2.31
C VAL A 204 -40.80 -8.23 1.16
N ARG A 205 -41.21 -7.17 0.47
CA ARG A 205 -40.51 -6.57 -0.68
C ARG A 205 -40.01 -5.17 -0.31
N GLY A 206 -39.00 -4.69 -1.04
CA GLY A 206 -38.48 -3.32 -0.89
C GLY A 206 -37.42 -3.09 0.18
N THR A 207 -37.00 -4.13 0.89
CA THR A 207 -35.84 -4.06 1.79
C THR A 207 -34.54 -3.84 1.01
N ARG A 208 -33.63 -3.02 1.52
CA ARG A 208 -32.30 -2.76 0.96
C ARG A 208 -31.22 -3.42 1.79
N ARG A 209 -30.12 -3.85 1.16
CA ARG A 209 -28.99 -4.41 1.92
C ARG A 209 -28.44 -3.36 2.89
N GLY A 210 -28.50 -3.66 4.19
CA GLY A 210 -28.00 -2.78 5.25
C GLY A 210 -29.01 -1.78 5.79
N ASP A 211 -30.31 -1.90 5.45
CA ASP A 211 -31.39 -1.09 6.02
C ASP A 211 -31.78 -1.49 7.45
N GLY A 212 -31.23 -2.59 7.99
CA GLY A 212 -31.58 -3.11 9.32
C GLY A 212 -32.80 -4.04 9.35
N SER A 213 -33.42 -4.33 8.20
CA SER A 213 -34.56 -5.26 8.13
C SER A 213 -34.16 -6.72 8.39
N ALA A 214 -32.93 -7.10 8.02
CA ALA A 214 -32.52 -8.50 7.99
C ALA A 214 -32.54 -9.21 9.36
N PRO A 215 -32.09 -8.61 10.48
CA PRO A 215 -32.26 -9.21 11.81
C PRO A 215 -33.74 -9.33 12.20
N ALA A 216 -34.53 -8.25 12.09
CA ALA A 216 -35.94 -8.23 12.46
C ALA A 216 -36.77 -9.28 11.69
N LEU A 217 -36.53 -9.43 10.38
CA LEU A 217 -37.23 -10.40 9.55
C LEU A 217 -36.79 -11.85 9.82
N ARG A 218 -35.52 -12.08 10.16
CA ARG A 218 -35.04 -13.42 10.54
C ARG A 218 -35.61 -13.88 11.88
N ASP A 219 -35.75 -12.97 12.84
CA ASP A 219 -36.34 -13.26 14.14
C ASP A 219 -37.83 -13.65 14.01
N GLN A 220 -38.51 -13.11 12.99
CA GLN A 220 -39.87 -13.52 12.60
C GLN A 220 -39.91 -14.80 11.73
N GLY A 221 -38.77 -15.44 11.48
CA GLY A 221 -38.67 -16.69 10.72
C GLY A 221 -38.65 -16.55 9.20
N LEU A 222 -38.53 -15.33 8.65
CA LEU A 222 -38.49 -15.12 7.22
C LEU A 222 -37.16 -15.55 6.62
N LYS A 223 -37.23 -16.09 5.40
CA LYS A 223 -36.08 -16.51 4.60
C LYS A 223 -35.90 -15.60 3.40
N TRP A 224 -34.66 -15.33 3.04
CA TRP A 224 -34.31 -14.51 1.88
C TRP A 224 -34.35 -15.33 0.59
N HIS A 225 -35.17 -14.92 -0.38
CA HIS A 225 -35.22 -15.49 -1.72
C HIS A 225 -34.14 -14.86 -2.61
N ARG A 226 -32.99 -15.55 -2.75
CA ARG A 226 -31.79 -15.01 -3.39
C ARG A 226 -31.97 -14.59 -4.86
N LYS A 227 -32.88 -15.25 -5.59
CA LYS A 227 -33.06 -15.03 -7.04
C LYS A 227 -33.93 -13.81 -7.35
N GLU A 228 -34.97 -13.57 -6.56
CA GLU A 228 -35.97 -12.54 -6.83
C GLU A 228 -35.92 -11.38 -5.83
N GLY A 229 -35.08 -11.48 -4.79
CA GLY A 229 -34.74 -10.35 -3.94
C GLY A 229 -35.84 -9.92 -2.98
N TYR A 230 -36.56 -10.88 -2.38
CA TYR A 230 -37.57 -10.62 -1.34
C TYR A 230 -37.44 -11.59 -0.16
N TRP A 231 -38.08 -11.27 0.96
CA TRP A 231 -38.21 -12.17 2.10
C TRP A 231 -39.55 -12.91 2.06
N TYR A 232 -39.57 -14.17 2.47
CA TYR A 232 -40.81 -14.96 2.55
C TYR A 232 -40.87 -15.78 3.83
N LEU A 233 -42.08 -16.01 4.36
CA LEU A 233 -42.30 -16.84 5.54
C LEU A 233 -42.78 -18.25 5.13
N PRO A 234 -41.98 -19.31 5.30
CA PRO A 234 -42.37 -20.67 4.91
C PRO A 234 -43.63 -21.14 5.65
N GLY A 235 -44.52 -21.87 4.96
CA GLY A 235 -45.71 -22.47 5.57
C GLY A 235 -46.89 -21.52 5.79
N THR A 236 -46.88 -20.34 5.18
CA THR A 236 -47.95 -19.32 5.32
C THR A 236 -48.84 -19.17 4.09
N ARG A 237 -48.80 -20.13 3.17
CA ARG A 237 -49.75 -20.21 2.06
C ARG A 237 -51.14 -20.58 2.59
N GLY A 238 -52.20 -20.04 2.00
CA GLY A 238 -53.57 -20.11 2.53
C GLY A 238 -53.82 -19.21 3.74
N ALA A 239 -54.92 -19.42 4.48
CA ALA A 239 -55.45 -18.51 5.50
C ALA A 239 -54.58 -18.32 6.77
N ALA A 240 -53.46 -19.03 6.91
CA ALA A 240 -52.60 -18.97 8.11
C ALA A 240 -51.63 -17.76 8.14
N GLY A 241 -51.62 -16.91 7.11
CA GLY A 241 -50.65 -15.83 6.99
C GLY A 241 -51.10 -14.45 7.48
N ASP A 242 -52.40 -14.18 7.57
CA ASP A 242 -52.92 -12.84 7.92
C ASP A 242 -52.48 -12.40 9.33
N GLU A 243 -52.58 -13.27 10.33
CA GLU A 243 -52.12 -12.98 11.70
C GLU A 243 -50.60 -12.74 11.78
N ARG A 244 -49.83 -13.29 10.83
CA ARG A 244 -48.37 -13.14 10.80
C ARG A 244 -47.94 -11.83 10.16
N VAL A 245 -48.74 -11.26 9.27
CA VAL A 245 -48.46 -9.98 8.62
C VAL A 245 -48.30 -8.87 9.67
N ASP A 246 -49.19 -8.81 10.65
CA ASP A 246 -49.16 -7.74 11.65
C ASP A 246 -47.96 -7.86 12.61
N ALA A 247 -47.62 -9.08 13.04
CA ALA A 247 -46.40 -9.32 13.82
C ALA A 247 -45.12 -8.91 13.07
N ILE A 248 -45.08 -9.12 11.75
CA ILE A 248 -43.96 -8.70 10.90
C ILE A 248 -43.94 -7.17 10.75
N ARG A 249 -45.10 -6.53 10.56
CA ARG A 249 -45.21 -5.07 10.53
C ARG A 249 -44.74 -4.47 11.86
N ASP A 250 -45.12 -5.04 12.99
CA ASP A 250 -44.69 -4.59 14.31
C ASP A 250 -43.18 -4.75 14.52
N ALA A 251 -42.61 -5.88 14.11
CA ALA A 251 -41.16 -6.08 14.15
C ALA A 251 -40.42 -5.05 13.28
N LEU A 252 -40.97 -4.70 12.11
CA LEU A 252 -40.40 -3.68 11.23
C LEU A 252 -40.60 -2.25 11.77
N ARG A 253 -41.70 -1.97 12.47
CA ARG A 253 -41.92 -0.71 13.22
C ARG A 253 -40.90 -0.54 14.34
N ALA A 254 -40.62 -1.62 15.09
CA ALA A 254 -39.67 -1.59 16.20
C ALA A 254 -38.24 -1.20 15.77
N VAL A 255 -37.89 -1.44 14.50
CA VAL A 255 -36.61 -1.03 13.90
C VAL A 255 -36.71 0.23 13.03
N GLY A 256 -37.85 0.93 13.06
CA GLY A 256 -38.06 2.20 12.36
C GLY A 256 -38.22 2.07 10.84
N LEU A 257 -38.54 0.88 10.33
CA LEU A 257 -38.66 0.58 8.89
C LEU A 257 -40.11 0.52 8.39
N PHE A 258 -41.09 0.64 9.28
CA PHE A 258 -42.50 0.69 8.94
C PHE A 258 -43.18 1.82 9.71
N PRO A 259 -44.09 2.61 9.10
CA PRO A 259 -44.77 3.68 9.80
C PRO A 259 -45.69 3.12 10.91
N ALA A 260 -45.82 3.89 11.99
CA ALA A 260 -46.81 3.62 13.02
C ALA A 260 -48.22 3.67 12.39
N PRO A 261 -49.17 2.83 12.84
CA PRO A 261 -50.55 2.90 12.37
C PRO A 261 -51.09 4.30 12.68
N ALA A 262 -51.66 4.96 11.67
CA ALA A 262 -52.26 6.27 11.84
C ALA A 262 -53.45 6.16 12.81
N GLY A 263 -53.28 6.59 14.06
CA GLY A 263 -54.37 6.56 15.04
C GLY A 263 -54.06 6.71 16.53
N VAL A 264 -52.79 6.69 16.97
CA VAL A 264 -52.49 6.83 18.42
C VAL A 264 -51.49 7.96 18.65
N LEU A 265 -52.00 9.14 18.98
CA LEU A 265 -51.25 10.19 19.66
C LEU A 265 -51.15 9.79 21.14
N GLU A 266 -50.14 9.00 21.50
CA GLU A 266 -49.73 8.87 22.90
C GLU A 266 -48.76 10.01 23.23
N ALA A 267 -49.21 10.85 24.16
CA ALA A 267 -48.47 12.00 24.68
C ALA A 267 -47.20 11.53 25.39
N ALA A 268 -46.07 12.15 25.03
CA ALA A 268 -44.81 11.99 25.75
C ALA A 268 -44.96 12.46 27.20
N PRO A 269 -44.54 11.67 28.22
CA PRO A 269 -44.48 12.16 29.58
C PRO A 269 -43.35 13.18 29.74
N ALA A 270 -43.64 14.23 30.51
CA ALA A 270 -42.77 15.34 30.82
C ALA A 270 -41.47 14.88 31.51
N ALA A 271 -40.37 15.56 31.16
CA ALA A 271 -39.09 15.45 31.84
C ALA A 271 -39.15 16.13 33.20
N ASP A 272 -38.79 15.40 34.26
CA ASP A 272 -38.46 15.96 35.57
C ASP A 272 -36.99 16.39 35.65
N PRO A 273 -36.64 17.35 36.52
CA PRO A 273 -35.42 18.13 36.42
C PRO A 273 -34.23 17.53 37.20
N ALA A 274 -33.05 17.92 36.71
CA ALA A 274 -31.71 17.90 37.30
C ALA A 274 -31.57 17.47 38.78
N GLU A 275 -30.82 16.39 38.99
CA GLU A 275 -30.26 16.00 40.28
C GLU A 275 -28.74 16.25 40.27
N GLU A 276 -28.26 16.75 41.41
CA GLU A 276 -26.98 17.41 41.65
C GLU A 276 -25.74 16.51 41.50
N ALA A 277 -24.67 17.08 40.97
CA ALA A 277 -23.35 16.46 40.92
C ALA A 277 -22.64 16.58 42.27
N PRO A 278 -21.99 15.53 42.80
CA PRO A 278 -21.15 15.67 43.99
C PRO A 278 -19.78 16.27 43.64
N ALA A 279 -19.31 17.11 44.56
CA ALA A 279 -18.04 17.82 44.54
C ALA A 279 -16.85 16.87 44.37
N VAL A 280 -15.94 17.24 43.47
CA VAL A 280 -14.64 16.57 43.29
C VAL A 280 -13.64 17.23 44.23
N GLU A 281 -13.08 16.40 45.10
CA GLU A 281 -12.04 16.72 46.09
C GLU A 281 -10.72 17.04 45.37
N GLU A 282 -10.15 18.20 45.69
CA GLU A 282 -8.92 18.75 45.12
C GLU A 282 -7.71 18.03 45.75
N VAL A 283 -7.11 17.09 45.02
CA VAL A 283 -5.84 16.46 45.43
C VAL A 283 -4.69 17.28 44.86
N ALA A 284 -4.01 18.01 45.74
CA ALA A 284 -2.74 18.67 45.47
C ALA A 284 -1.67 17.62 45.13
N GLY A 285 -1.17 17.68 43.89
CA GLY A 285 -0.03 16.89 43.43
C GLY A 285 1.23 17.75 43.41
N ASP A 286 2.26 17.25 44.10
CA ASP A 286 3.59 17.83 44.28
C ASP A 286 4.29 18.30 42.99
N GLU A 287 5.05 19.38 43.15
CA GLU A 287 5.97 19.96 42.17
C GLU A 287 7.05 18.95 41.74
N PRO A 288 7.41 18.88 40.45
CA PRO A 288 8.56 18.10 40.01
C PRO A 288 9.86 18.85 40.36
N THR A 289 10.65 18.23 41.22
CA THR A 289 12.00 18.66 41.57
C THR A 289 12.93 18.62 40.35
N GLU A 290 13.67 19.72 40.16
CA GLU A 290 14.69 19.90 39.13
C GLU A 290 15.76 18.79 39.20
N ALA A 291 15.97 18.09 38.08
CA ALA A 291 17.13 17.24 37.90
C ALA A 291 18.39 18.11 37.73
N PRO A 292 19.53 17.79 38.38
CA PRO A 292 20.75 18.55 38.22
C PRO A 292 21.34 18.36 36.81
N ALA A 293 21.92 19.44 36.30
CA ALA A 293 22.58 19.53 35.02
C ALA A 293 23.61 18.40 34.82
N GLU A 294 23.41 17.63 33.75
CA GLU A 294 24.35 16.62 33.27
C GLU A 294 25.55 17.33 32.62
N GLU A 295 26.68 17.33 33.33
CA GLU A 295 27.97 17.84 32.85
C GLU A 295 28.40 17.08 31.59
N ALA A 296 28.79 17.84 30.56
CA ALA A 296 29.36 17.33 29.33
C ALA A 296 30.61 16.47 29.59
N ARG A 297 30.51 15.17 29.32
CA ARG A 297 31.67 14.26 29.36
C ARG A 297 32.47 14.37 28.05
N PRO A 298 33.79 14.56 28.10
CA PRO A 298 34.64 14.57 26.91
C PRO A 298 34.74 13.17 26.27
N GLY A 299 34.93 13.17 24.95
CA GLY A 299 34.60 12.09 24.03
C GLY A 299 35.44 10.81 24.08
N LEU A 300 34.87 9.75 23.47
CA LEU A 300 35.59 8.53 23.10
C LEU A 300 36.21 8.70 21.70
N GLU A 301 37.53 8.78 21.65
CA GLU A 301 38.37 8.46 20.48
C GLU A 301 39.52 7.57 21.00
N ALA A 302 39.98 6.47 20.41
CA ALA A 302 39.76 5.82 19.12
C ALA A 302 39.56 4.30 19.30
N GLY A 303 38.87 3.66 18.35
CA GLY A 303 38.53 2.22 18.35
C GLY A 303 37.22 1.89 19.09
N ALA A 304 36.12 2.54 18.72
CA ALA A 304 34.82 2.33 19.36
C ALA A 304 34.36 0.87 19.20
N HIS A 305 34.50 0.07 20.26
CA HIS A 305 33.97 -1.28 20.32
C HIS A 305 32.51 -1.30 19.85
N ARG A 306 32.16 -2.23 18.95
CA ARG A 306 30.75 -2.51 18.63
C ARG A 306 30.20 -3.46 19.67
N ILE A 307 29.67 -2.89 20.75
CA ILE A 307 29.27 -3.64 21.92
C ILE A 307 27.81 -4.08 21.79
N THR A 308 27.53 -5.37 21.95
CA THR A 308 26.17 -5.87 22.17
C THR A 308 26.02 -6.39 23.59
N ASN A 309 24.87 -6.15 24.23
CA ASN A 309 24.53 -6.77 25.49
C ASN A 309 24.21 -8.25 25.23
N THR A 310 24.80 -9.17 26.00
CA THR A 310 24.54 -10.61 25.84
C THR A 310 23.31 -11.08 26.62
N GLY A 311 22.77 -10.23 27.50
CA GLY A 311 21.65 -10.55 28.39
C GLY A 311 22.06 -11.40 29.61
N GLU A 312 23.33 -11.78 29.72
CA GLU A 312 23.85 -12.62 30.79
C GLU A 312 24.52 -11.76 31.88
N GLY A 313 24.28 -12.05 33.16
CA GLY A 313 25.03 -11.43 34.26
C GLY A 313 26.42 -12.06 34.39
N ILE A 314 27.45 -11.24 34.63
CA ILE A 314 28.85 -11.71 34.71
C ILE A 314 29.09 -12.59 35.94
N ASP A 315 28.44 -12.28 37.07
CA ASP A 315 28.63 -12.95 38.36
C ASP A 315 27.37 -13.72 38.82
N GLY A 316 26.45 -13.99 37.89
CA GLY A 316 25.17 -14.68 38.15
C GLY A 316 23.93 -13.80 37.94
N PRO A 317 22.72 -14.35 38.20
CA PRO A 317 21.45 -13.66 37.98
C PRO A 317 21.37 -12.37 38.80
N GLY A 318 21.17 -11.22 38.15
CA GLY A 318 21.06 -9.91 38.80
C GLY A 318 22.37 -9.14 38.96
N SER A 319 23.50 -9.65 38.46
CA SER A 319 24.76 -8.90 38.37
C SER A 319 24.83 -8.01 37.12
N ALA A 320 25.86 -7.17 37.02
CA ALA A 320 26.08 -6.31 35.86
C ALA A 320 26.11 -7.15 34.56
N TYR A 321 25.41 -6.65 33.53
CA TYR A 321 25.32 -7.33 32.25
C TYR A 321 26.69 -7.49 31.60
N ALA A 322 26.92 -8.67 31.04
CA ALA A 322 28.01 -8.92 30.15
C ALA A 322 27.73 -8.28 28.80
N PHE A 323 28.76 -7.66 28.28
CA PHE A 323 28.75 -7.03 26.99
C PHE A 323 29.84 -7.71 26.14
N LEU A 324 29.51 -7.98 24.88
CA LEU A 324 30.41 -8.61 23.92
C LEU A 324 30.81 -7.56 22.89
N CYS A 325 32.11 -7.32 22.74
CA CYS A 325 32.58 -6.58 21.58
C CYS A 325 32.52 -7.48 20.36
N LEU A 326 31.65 -7.13 19.41
CA LEU A 326 31.49 -7.86 18.16
C LEU A 326 32.75 -7.83 17.29
N LEU A 327 33.73 -6.97 17.59
CA LEU A 327 34.97 -6.87 16.82
C LEU A 327 36.08 -7.80 17.32
N CYS A 328 36.24 -7.98 18.64
CA CYS A 328 37.33 -8.80 19.20
C CYS A 328 36.85 -9.99 20.05
N ASP A 329 35.54 -10.22 20.11
CA ASP A 329 34.86 -11.28 20.88
C ASP A 329 35.18 -11.25 22.39
N LYS A 330 35.77 -10.15 22.88
CA LYS A 330 36.01 -9.97 24.31
C LYS A 330 34.71 -9.69 25.02
N ARG A 331 34.50 -10.46 26.08
CA ARG A 331 33.38 -10.32 27.01
C ARG A 331 33.85 -9.56 28.24
N ALA A 332 33.22 -8.43 28.54
CA ALA A 332 33.56 -7.59 29.68
C ALA A 332 32.33 -6.81 30.17
N ARG A 333 32.44 -6.10 31.30
CA ARG A 333 31.44 -5.08 31.68
C ARG A 333 31.56 -3.89 30.75
N LEU A 334 30.47 -3.14 30.54
CA LEU A 334 30.47 -1.96 29.67
C LEU A 334 31.58 -0.95 30.03
N VAL A 335 31.83 -0.76 31.33
CA VAL A 335 32.84 0.15 31.86
C VAL A 335 34.28 -0.32 31.64
N GLU A 336 34.48 -1.61 31.40
CA GLU A 336 35.82 -2.22 31.21
C GLU A 336 36.27 -2.15 29.74
N PHE A 337 35.37 -1.84 28.79
CA PHE A 337 35.73 -1.72 27.37
C PHE A 337 36.68 -0.55 27.06
N GLY A 338 36.71 0.48 27.90
CA GLY A 338 37.66 1.59 27.77
C GLY A 338 39.12 1.19 27.93
N GLU A 339 39.39 0.02 28.52
CA GLU A 339 40.76 -0.48 28.78
C GLU A 339 41.25 -1.47 27.70
N PHE A 340 40.38 -1.87 26.77
CA PHE A 340 40.73 -2.80 25.70
C PHE A 340 40.94 -2.04 24.38
N PRO A 341 42.14 -2.03 23.79
CA PRO A 341 42.29 -1.56 22.42
C PRO A 341 41.73 -2.62 21.48
N CYS A 342 40.58 -2.36 20.84
CA CYS A 342 40.23 -3.05 19.61
C CYS A 342 41.10 -2.42 18.51
N THR A 343 42.13 -3.12 18.07
CA THR A 343 43.01 -2.60 17.02
C THR A 343 42.29 -2.64 15.67
N ASP A 344 42.63 -1.71 14.78
CA ASP A 344 42.15 -1.72 13.39
C ASP A 344 42.45 -3.07 12.70
N GLU A 345 43.53 -3.73 13.13
CA GLU A 345 43.90 -5.08 12.69
C GLU A 345 42.88 -6.15 13.13
N ALA A 346 42.41 -6.09 14.38
CA ALA A 346 41.40 -7.00 14.89
C ALA A 346 40.03 -6.77 14.21
N GLU A 347 39.65 -5.50 13.99
CA GLU A 347 38.45 -5.17 13.22
C GLU A 347 38.55 -5.67 11.77
N GLY A 348 39.69 -5.46 11.11
CA GLY A 348 39.94 -5.96 9.77
C GLY A 348 39.82 -7.49 9.69
N ALA A 349 40.40 -8.21 10.66
CA ALA A 349 40.30 -9.68 10.72
C ALA A 349 38.86 -10.17 10.91
N TYR A 350 38.10 -9.55 11.81
CA TYR A 350 36.69 -9.88 12.03
C TYR A 350 35.83 -9.63 10.78
N LEU A 351 36.00 -8.49 10.13
CA LEU A 351 35.24 -8.16 8.92
C LEU A 351 35.56 -9.09 7.76
N LEU A 352 36.79 -9.60 7.65
CA LEU A 352 37.15 -10.64 6.70
C LEU A 352 36.40 -11.96 6.99
N GLU A 353 36.26 -12.34 8.26
CA GLU A 353 35.49 -13.53 8.64
C GLU A 353 33.99 -13.37 8.36
N VAL A 354 33.42 -12.21 8.69
CA VAL A 354 32.01 -11.88 8.36
C VAL A 354 31.80 -11.92 6.85
N ALA A 355 32.70 -11.30 6.08
CA ALA A 355 32.64 -11.32 4.63
C ALA A 355 32.73 -12.75 4.06
N ALA A 356 33.61 -13.59 4.59
CA ALA A 356 33.73 -14.98 4.18
C ALA A 356 32.43 -15.77 4.45
N ARG A 357 31.83 -15.60 5.65
CA ARG A 357 30.55 -16.23 6.01
C ARG A 357 29.42 -15.81 5.10
N LEU A 358 29.34 -14.53 4.73
CA LEU A 358 28.34 -14.05 3.76
C LEU A 358 28.51 -14.73 2.40
N LEU A 359 29.74 -14.95 1.93
CA LEU A 359 29.98 -15.68 0.67
C LEU A 359 29.76 -17.20 0.78
N ASP A 360 29.58 -17.75 1.99
CA ASP A 360 29.26 -19.17 2.25
C ASP A 360 27.75 -19.44 2.42
N ASP A 361 26.94 -18.38 2.37
CA ASP A 361 25.48 -18.47 2.40
C ASP A 361 24.93 -19.12 1.10
N VAL A 362 23.68 -19.58 1.17
CA VAL A 362 23.01 -20.45 0.20
C VAL A 362 23.07 -19.93 -1.24
N GLY A 363 23.07 -18.61 -1.43
CA GLY A 363 23.09 -17.99 -2.76
C GLY A 363 24.47 -17.99 -3.46
N LEU A 364 25.58 -18.09 -2.71
CA LEU A 364 26.94 -17.90 -3.22
C LEU A 364 27.92 -19.02 -2.84
N ARG A 365 27.45 -20.03 -2.10
CA ARG A 365 28.27 -21.17 -1.70
C ARG A 365 28.83 -21.91 -2.91
N GLY A 366 30.14 -22.18 -2.87
CA GLY A 366 30.83 -22.93 -3.93
C GLY A 366 31.12 -22.11 -5.20
N VAL A 367 30.88 -20.80 -5.17
CA VAL A 367 31.27 -19.90 -6.25
C VAL A 367 32.72 -19.47 -6.05
N ASP A 368 33.55 -19.73 -7.06
CA ASP A 368 34.98 -19.37 -7.05
C ASP A 368 35.26 -18.02 -7.72
N VAL A 369 34.38 -17.63 -8.65
CA VAL A 369 34.51 -16.44 -9.47
C VAL A 369 33.25 -15.59 -9.37
N PHE A 370 33.43 -14.32 -9.04
CA PHE A 370 32.34 -13.39 -8.79
C PHE A 370 32.40 -12.21 -9.75
N HIS A 371 31.24 -11.64 -10.01
CA HIS A 371 31.11 -10.35 -10.64
C HIS A 371 30.80 -9.31 -9.56
N VAL A 372 31.71 -8.35 -9.37
CA VAL A 372 31.53 -7.25 -8.41
C VAL A 372 31.25 -5.99 -9.18
N ILE A 373 30.08 -5.41 -8.96
CA ILE A 373 29.70 -4.15 -9.59
C ILE A 373 29.62 -3.09 -8.51
N SER A 374 30.50 -2.10 -8.59
CA SER A 374 30.46 -0.94 -7.70
C SER A 374 29.63 0.16 -8.33
N ASN A 375 28.92 0.95 -7.51
CA ASN A 375 28.14 2.09 -7.99
C ASN A 375 29.01 3.26 -8.49
N LEU A 376 30.33 3.12 -8.46
CA LEU A 376 31.26 4.05 -9.11
C LEU A 376 31.42 3.77 -10.62
N GLY A 377 30.64 2.85 -11.19
CA GLY A 377 30.53 2.64 -12.63
C GLY A 377 31.52 1.63 -13.19
N ASP A 378 32.56 1.28 -12.43
CA ASP A 378 33.50 0.25 -12.83
C ASP A 378 32.99 -1.14 -12.40
N VAL A 379 32.69 -1.95 -13.41
CA VAL A 379 32.62 -3.40 -13.28
C VAL A 379 34.07 -3.86 -13.12
N ALA A 380 34.45 -4.23 -11.89
CA ALA A 380 35.72 -4.92 -11.72
C ALA A 380 35.61 -6.28 -12.44
N PRO A 381 36.64 -6.70 -13.19
CA PRO A 381 36.64 -8.01 -13.82
C PRO A 381 36.37 -9.12 -12.79
N LEU A 382 35.98 -10.29 -13.29
CA LEU A 382 35.83 -11.54 -12.55
C LEU A 382 36.83 -11.65 -11.39
N GLN A 383 36.32 -11.56 -10.16
CA GLN A 383 37.14 -11.57 -8.94
C GLN A 383 37.13 -12.94 -8.29
N THR A 384 38.28 -13.34 -7.75
CA THR A 384 38.39 -14.54 -6.92
C THR A 384 37.67 -14.35 -5.60
N ARG A 385 37.25 -15.45 -4.96
CA ARG A 385 36.65 -15.43 -3.62
C ARG A 385 37.46 -14.59 -2.62
N ALA A 386 38.78 -14.73 -2.61
CA ALA A 386 39.64 -13.98 -1.68
C ALA A 386 39.67 -12.46 -1.93
N GLU A 387 39.51 -12.02 -3.19
CA GLU A 387 39.40 -10.60 -3.54
C GLU A 387 38.03 -10.04 -3.12
N VAL A 388 36.97 -10.81 -3.35
CA VAL A 388 35.60 -10.43 -2.99
C VAL A 388 35.43 -10.36 -1.47
N THR A 389 36.04 -11.29 -0.71
CA THR A 389 36.07 -11.23 0.75
C THR A 389 36.72 -9.92 1.23
N ARG A 390 37.87 -9.53 0.65
CA ARG A 390 38.55 -8.27 0.99
C ARG A 390 37.72 -7.05 0.61
N PHE A 391 37.11 -7.06 -0.57
CA PHE A 391 36.21 -5.99 -1.02
C PHE A 391 35.01 -5.83 -0.07
N LEU A 392 34.33 -6.93 0.26
CA LEU A 392 33.17 -6.93 1.13
C LEU A 392 33.54 -6.46 2.55
N ALA A 393 34.66 -6.95 3.11
CA ALA A 393 35.16 -6.49 4.39
C ALA A 393 35.40 -4.97 4.41
N ALA A 394 36.02 -4.42 3.36
CA ALA A 394 36.24 -2.96 3.24
C ALA A 394 34.92 -2.18 3.16
N GLN A 395 33.90 -2.70 2.46
CA GLN A 395 32.58 -2.07 2.40
C GLN A 395 31.88 -2.08 3.77
N LEU A 396 31.95 -3.21 4.49
CA LEU A 396 31.40 -3.34 5.85
C LEU A 396 32.11 -2.42 6.84
N GLN A 397 33.43 -2.26 6.70
CA GLN A 397 34.22 -1.30 7.49
C GLN A 397 33.76 0.14 7.26
N CYS A 398 33.38 0.46 6.01
CA CYS A 398 32.80 1.75 5.64
C CYS A 398 31.31 1.91 6.02
N GLY A 399 30.76 1.01 6.85
CA GLY A 399 29.38 1.08 7.33
C GLY A 399 28.32 0.66 6.30
N ALA A 400 28.70 -0.12 5.28
CA ALA A 400 27.70 -0.69 4.38
C ALA A 400 26.84 -1.75 5.10
N THR A 401 25.53 -1.70 4.87
CA THR A 401 24.60 -2.80 5.16
C THR A 401 24.55 -3.76 3.97
N HIS A 402 24.08 -4.99 4.20
CA HIS A 402 23.94 -5.99 3.14
C HIS A 402 22.51 -6.56 3.10
N HIS A 403 22.07 -6.93 1.91
CA HIS A 403 20.75 -7.51 1.66
C HIS A 403 20.86 -8.64 0.64
N TRP A 404 20.17 -9.74 0.90
CA TRP A 404 20.11 -10.90 0.01
C TRP A 404 18.99 -10.78 -1.01
N TYR A 405 19.30 -11.11 -2.26
CA TYR A 405 18.36 -11.31 -3.35
C TYR A 405 18.67 -12.64 -4.04
N GLU A 406 17.79 -13.08 -4.95
CA GLU A 406 17.93 -14.38 -5.62
C GLU A 406 19.25 -14.48 -6.40
N GLY A 407 20.24 -15.15 -5.82
CA GLY A 407 21.57 -15.34 -6.40
C GLY A 407 22.51 -14.13 -6.32
N GLU A 408 22.20 -13.10 -5.54
CA GLU A 408 23.06 -11.91 -5.42
C GLU A 408 23.05 -11.30 -4.02
N LEU A 409 24.19 -10.75 -3.62
CA LEU A 409 24.38 -10.00 -2.39
C LEU A 409 24.51 -8.51 -2.74
N ARG A 410 23.58 -7.67 -2.25
CA ARG A 410 23.61 -6.22 -2.46
C ARG A 410 24.13 -5.50 -1.23
N LEU A 411 24.97 -4.50 -1.45
CA LEU A 411 25.51 -3.64 -0.41
C LEU A 411 24.86 -2.26 -0.51
N ALA A 412 24.53 -1.65 0.62
CA ALA A 412 23.97 -0.31 0.69
C ALA A 412 24.70 0.54 1.74
N ARG A 413 24.93 1.82 1.46
CA ARG A 413 25.54 2.77 2.41
C ARG A 413 24.73 4.07 2.39
N GLY A 414 24.26 4.49 3.56
CA GLY A 414 23.40 5.67 3.69
C GLY A 414 22.11 5.58 2.85
N GLY A 415 21.49 4.39 2.81
CA GLY A 415 20.25 4.14 2.04
C GLY A 415 20.41 4.06 0.52
N LYS A 416 21.62 4.22 -0.01
CA LYS A 416 21.92 4.06 -1.44
C LYS A 416 22.67 2.76 -1.68
N THR A 417 22.41 2.09 -2.81
CA THR A 417 23.23 0.95 -3.23
C THR A 417 24.69 1.39 -3.33
N ALA A 418 25.61 0.57 -2.82
CA ALA A 418 27.05 0.77 -2.86
C ALA A 418 27.71 -0.20 -3.86
N GLY A 419 27.14 -1.40 -3.99
CA GLY A 419 27.53 -2.37 -5.00
C GLY A 419 26.74 -3.66 -4.89
N TYR A 420 27.03 -4.61 -5.77
CA TYR A 420 26.43 -5.94 -5.76
C TYR A 420 27.44 -7.00 -6.18
N ILE A 421 27.31 -8.17 -5.56
CA ILE A 421 28.17 -9.34 -5.75
C ILE A 421 27.27 -10.47 -6.24
N LYS A 422 27.61 -11.07 -7.38
CA LYS A 422 26.89 -12.21 -7.96
C LYS A 422 27.86 -13.25 -8.52
N PRO A 423 27.44 -14.51 -8.71
CA PRO A 423 28.24 -15.49 -9.40
C PRO A 423 28.61 -14.99 -10.80
N ALA A 424 29.84 -15.25 -11.21
CA ALA A 424 30.22 -15.08 -12.60
C ALA A 424 29.30 -15.95 -13.47
N PRO A 425 28.82 -15.44 -14.62
CA PRO A 425 28.14 -16.30 -15.57
C PRO A 425 29.08 -17.45 -15.94
N ALA A 426 28.54 -18.67 -15.95
CA ALA A 426 29.31 -19.82 -16.43
C ALA A 426 29.89 -19.49 -17.81
N PRO A 427 31.17 -19.84 -18.08
CA PRO A 427 31.74 -19.63 -19.40
C PRO A 427 30.82 -20.29 -20.43
N LEU A 428 30.51 -19.56 -21.49
CA LEU A 428 29.72 -20.11 -22.58
C LEU A 428 30.47 -21.34 -23.12
N PRO A 429 29.81 -22.49 -23.33
CA PRO A 429 30.47 -23.65 -23.91
C PRO A 429 31.08 -23.25 -25.26
N GLU A 430 32.37 -23.57 -25.46
CA GLU A 430 33.15 -23.21 -26.65
C GLU A 430 32.54 -23.76 -27.96
N ASP A 431 31.61 -24.72 -27.87
CA ASP A 431 31.05 -25.45 -29.02
C ASP A 431 29.72 -24.90 -29.57
N ARG A 432 29.22 -23.75 -29.06
CA ARG A 432 28.05 -23.09 -29.66
C ARG A 432 28.42 -22.48 -31.02
N THR A 433 28.60 -23.33 -32.02
CA THR A 433 28.45 -22.94 -33.40
C THR A 433 27.03 -22.42 -33.58
N VAL A 434 26.89 -21.31 -34.32
CA VAL A 434 25.62 -20.70 -34.69
C VAL A 434 24.63 -21.81 -35.06
N PRO A 435 23.40 -21.84 -34.48
CA PRO A 435 22.44 -22.90 -34.77
C PRO A 435 22.33 -23.08 -36.28
N GLN A 436 22.35 -24.32 -36.75
CA GLN A 436 22.45 -24.66 -38.17
C GLN A 436 21.38 -23.96 -39.04
N ALA A 437 20.24 -23.60 -38.43
CA ALA A 437 19.14 -22.85 -39.02
C ALA A 437 19.47 -21.40 -39.43
N TYR A 438 20.59 -20.81 -38.99
CA TYR A 438 20.99 -19.43 -39.29
C TYR A 438 22.25 -19.33 -40.16
N ARG A 439 22.80 -20.45 -40.64
CA ARG A 439 23.88 -20.42 -41.64
C ARG A 439 23.32 -19.95 -42.98
N GLY A 440 23.69 -18.74 -43.42
CA GLY A 440 23.37 -18.21 -44.74
C GLY A 440 22.53 -16.93 -44.75
N VAL A 441 22.10 -16.41 -43.59
CA VAL A 441 21.45 -15.09 -43.52
C VAL A 441 22.55 -14.01 -43.52
N PRO A 442 22.61 -13.13 -44.54
CA PRO A 442 23.61 -12.07 -44.59
C PRO A 442 23.34 -11.05 -43.47
N VAL A 443 24.24 -10.99 -42.50
CA VAL A 443 24.22 -9.97 -41.43
C VAL A 443 24.92 -8.71 -41.94
N PRO A 444 24.30 -7.53 -41.87
CA PRO A 444 24.95 -6.28 -42.26
C PRO A 444 26.27 -6.04 -41.52
N ALA A 445 27.29 -5.57 -42.23
CA ALA A 445 28.67 -5.47 -41.72
C ALA A 445 28.83 -4.63 -40.43
N HIS A 446 27.95 -3.65 -40.19
CA HIS A 446 27.97 -2.84 -38.97
C HIS A 446 27.46 -3.61 -37.74
N VAL A 447 26.51 -4.54 -37.91
CA VAL A 447 26.00 -5.43 -36.84
C VAL A 447 27.04 -6.49 -36.50
N ALA A 448 27.70 -7.06 -37.52
CA ALA A 448 28.79 -8.02 -37.33
C ALA A 448 29.98 -7.42 -36.56
N ARG A 449 30.29 -6.13 -36.78
CA ARG A 449 31.33 -5.41 -36.03
C ARG A 449 30.93 -5.22 -34.56
N ALA A 450 29.68 -4.85 -34.28
CA ALA A 450 29.17 -4.69 -32.91
C ALA A 450 29.17 -6.01 -32.12
N TRP A 451 28.88 -7.15 -32.77
CA TRP A 451 28.94 -8.47 -32.14
C TRP A 451 30.36 -8.92 -31.77
N GLY A 452 31.38 -8.52 -32.52
CA GLY A 452 32.78 -8.86 -32.21
C GLY A 452 33.34 -8.12 -31.00
N GLU A 453 32.77 -6.96 -30.65
CA GLU A 453 33.30 -6.07 -29.61
C GLU A 453 32.55 -6.19 -28.26
N GLN A 454 31.36 -6.80 -28.23
CA GLN A 454 30.50 -6.90 -27.03
C GLN A 454 30.05 -8.34 -26.72
N SER A 455 31.01 -9.23 -26.44
CA SER A 455 30.72 -10.60 -26.00
C SER A 455 30.45 -10.68 -24.49
N THR A 456 29.39 -10.03 -24.02
CA THR A 456 28.79 -10.30 -22.69
C THR A 456 27.41 -10.93 -22.90
N GLY A 457 27.08 -12.01 -22.19
CA GLY A 457 25.93 -12.89 -22.45
C GLY A 457 24.53 -12.26 -22.56
N GLY A 458 24.35 -10.96 -22.31
CA GLY A 458 23.13 -10.22 -22.64
C GLY A 458 22.94 -10.00 -24.16
N SER A 459 24.02 -9.73 -24.90
CA SER A 459 23.98 -9.45 -26.34
C SER A 459 23.59 -10.66 -27.20
N TRP A 460 23.69 -11.88 -26.65
CA TRP A 460 23.29 -13.08 -27.36
C TRP A 460 21.76 -13.21 -27.47
N ARG A 461 21.01 -12.82 -26.43
CA ARG A 461 19.54 -12.82 -26.48
C ARG A 461 19.02 -11.73 -27.40
N GLU A 462 19.57 -10.53 -27.27
CA GLU A 462 19.24 -9.39 -28.14
C GLU A 462 19.62 -9.67 -29.60
N GLY A 463 20.73 -10.36 -29.85
CA GLY A 463 21.14 -10.80 -31.18
C GLY A 463 20.21 -11.86 -31.79
N VAL A 464 19.70 -12.80 -30.97
CA VAL A 464 18.72 -13.81 -31.41
C VAL A 464 17.36 -13.16 -31.69
N ASP A 465 16.91 -12.24 -30.84
CA ASP A 465 15.64 -11.52 -31.03
C ASP A 465 15.72 -10.58 -32.24
N ALA A 466 16.86 -9.93 -32.49
CA ALA A 466 17.10 -9.14 -33.70
C ALA A 466 17.11 -10.03 -34.96
N ALA A 467 17.76 -11.20 -34.93
CA ALA A 467 17.77 -12.14 -36.04
C ALA A 467 16.37 -12.72 -36.34
N LEU A 468 15.58 -13.01 -35.31
CA LEU A 468 14.19 -13.44 -35.44
C LEU A 468 13.31 -12.33 -36.03
N THR A 469 13.50 -11.09 -35.58
CA THR A 469 12.78 -9.93 -36.10
C THR A 469 13.10 -9.71 -37.59
N PHE A 470 14.36 -9.79 -37.98
CA PHE A 470 14.74 -9.68 -39.40
C PHE A 470 14.23 -10.86 -40.26
N ALA A 471 14.23 -12.09 -39.74
CA ALA A 471 13.69 -13.24 -40.45
C ALA A 471 12.16 -13.13 -40.67
N VAL A 472 11.43 -12.55 -39.70
CA VAL A 472 9.99 -12.26 -39.82
C VAL A 472 9.73 -11.14 -40.84
N LEU A 473 10.53 -10.07 -40.81
CA LEU A 473 10.41 -8.95 -41.75
C LEU A 473 10.76 -9.35 -43.19
N ALA A 474 11.78 -10.18 -43.40
CA ALA A 474 12.14 -10.68 -44.73
C ALA A 474 11.05 -11.59 -45.32
N ARG A 475 10.35 -12.37 -44.49
CA ARG A 475 9.22 -13.22 -44.91
C ARG A 475 7.94 -12.46 -45.22
N ALA A 476 7.82 -11.22 -44.77
CA ALA A 476 6.67 -10.35 -45.02
C ALA A 476 6.85 -9.47 -46.27
N ALA A 477 8.06 -9.48 -46.86
CA ALA A 477 8.40 -8.72 -48.06
C ALA A 477 8.33 -9.58 -49.35
N ASP A 478 8.12 -10.89 -49.22
CA ASP A 478 7.72 -11.83 -50.28
C ASP A 478 6.20 -12.08 -50.19
#